data_AF-A0A946EDX8-F1
#
_entry.id   AF-A0A946EDX8-F1
#
_cell.length_a   1.000
_cell.length_b   1.000
_cell.length_c   1.000
_cell.angle_alpha   90.00
_cell.angle_beta   90.00
_cell.angle_gamma   90.00
#
_symmetry.space_group_name_H-M   'P 1'
#
loop_
_entity.id
_entity.type
_entity.pdbx_description
1 polymer ?
#
loop_
_entity_poly.entity_id
_entity_poly.type
_entity_poly.pdbx_seq_one_letter_code
_entity_poly.pdbx_strand_id
1 'polypeptide(L)'
;MRLKSTGQIDRSRPLKFSFDGVSYSGFAGDTLASALLANDVRLIGRSFKYHRPRGVLTAGSEEPNALVTLRRGQNQDPNIRATQQELYDGLEAQSQNRWPSLNYDLLSINDLAAPFISAGFYYKTFMWPKAFWERVYEPFIRRAAGLGALNGAPDTDRYEQAFAFCDLLVIGAGPAGLMAALSAARSGLEVILADEDSRFGGRLNSETYEIGGAGGADWAAQVTAELKEMPNVRLMPRTTVTGAYDQGTFGALERVAQHLPSGQGDLPKACFWRIVCRRSILAAGALERGIAFANNDRPGVMMASAVRSYMNRFGVAPGKAVVVFGNNDNATRTAQDLARAGVQIAAYVEARESAAIKGDFPVYTNAQICNTTGRRGLDGVTLRHAGGEIKLAAD
;
A
#
# COMPACT_ATOMS: atom_id res chain seq x y z
N MET A 1 -5.66 10.01 11.69
CA MET A 1 -5.34 10.27 13.12
C MET A 1 -4.43 9.18 13.73
N ARG A 2 -3.38 9.58 14.47
CA ARG A 2 -2.51 8.65 15.21
C ARG A 2 -3.14 8.19 16.54
N LEU A 3 -3.16 6.88 16.76
CA LEU A 3 -3.54 6.22 18.02
C LEU A 3 -2.37 6.31 19.03
N LYS A 4 -2.67 6.40 20.34
CA LYS A 4 -1.63 6.67 21.36
C LYS A 4 -0.82 5.44 21.78
N SER A 5 -1.41 4.26 21.78
CA SER A 5 -0.86 3.07 22.45
C SER A 5 -0.68 1.83 21.55
N THR A 6 -0.87 1.96 20.24
CA THR A 6 -0.75 0.85 19.29
C THR A 6 0.29 1.13 18.19
N GLY A 7 0.63 0.11 17.41
CA GLY A 7 1.57 0.19 16.29
C GLY A 7 2.97 -0.29 16.62
N GLN A 8 3.64 -0.81 15.61
CA GLN A 8 5.02 -1.31 15.61
C GLN A 8 6.00 -0.24 15.10
N ILE A 9 5.83 0.99 15.59
CA ILE A 9 6.65 2.17 15.28
C ILE A 9 7.47 2.58 16.49
N ASP A 10 8.64 3.17 16.26
CA ASP A 10 9.49 3.69 17.32
C ASP A 10 9.15 5.15 17.62
N ARG A 11 8.31 5.35 18.65
CA ARG A 11 7.85 6.67 19.10
C ARG A 11 8.94 7.53 19.73
N SER A 12 10.08 6.93 20.10
CA SER A 12 11.23 7.67 20.65
C SER A 12 12.05 8.37 19.55
N ARG A 13 11.83 7.99 18.29
CA ARG A 13 12.57 8.51 17.12
C ARG A 13 11.61 9.23 16.16
N PRO A 14 11.22 10.48 16.46
CA PRO A 14 10.45 11.28 15.52
C PRO A 14 11.28 11.61 14.28
N LEU A 15 10.62 11.61 13.12
CA LEU A 15 11.21 11.95 11.82
C LEU A 15 10.44 13.10 11.18
N LYS A 16 11.14 14.02 10.52
CA LYS A 16 10.53 15.10 9.74
C LYS A 16 10.54 14.73 8.26
N PHE A 17 9.47 15.08 7.55
CA PHE A 17 9.39 14.90 6.10
C PHE A 17 8.54 16.01 5.48
N SER A 18 8.55 16.12 4.16
CA SER A 18 7.67 17.03 3.45
C SER A 18 6.90 16.34 2.33
N PHE A 19 5.67 16.79 2.11
CA PHE A 19 4.83 16.37 1.00
C PHE A 19 4.23 17.60 0.32
N ASP A 20 4.46 17.74 -0.99
CA ASP A 20 4.08 18.93 -1.78
C ASP A 20 4.57 20.26 -1.15
N GLY A 21 5.73 20.23 -0.51
CA GLY A 21 6.35 21.40 0.14
C GLY A 21 5.79 21.76 1.52
N VAL A 22 4.82 21.00 2.03
CA VAL A 22 4.32 21.13 3.40
C VAL A 22 5.08 20.16 4.31
N SER A 23 5.56 20.64 5.45
CA SER A 23 6.29 19.84 6.43
C SER A 23 5.34 19.07 7.36
N TYR A 24 5.67 17.82 7.62
CA TYR A 24 4.94 16.90 8.49
C TYR A 24 5.92 16.14 9.41
N SER A 25 5.37 15.42 10.38
CA SER A 25 6.14 14.55 11.26
C SER A 25 5.59 13.12 11.28
N GLY A 26 6.48 12.16 11.47
CA GLY A 26 6.16 10.76 11.67
C GLY A 26 7.17 10.12 12.62
N PHE A 27 7.21 8.80 12.63
CA PHE A 27 8.12 8.03 13.49
C PHE A 27 8.90 7.01 12.69
N ALA A 28 10.06 6.60 13.19
CA ALA A 28 10.77 5.47 12.61
C ALA A 28 9.88 4.21 12.61
N GLY A 29 9.83 3.51 11.47
CA GLY A 29 8.91 2.40 11.23
C GLY A 29 7.62 2.79 10.51
N ASP A 30 7.32 4.08 10.34
CA ASP A 30 6.27 4.52 9.42
C ASP A 30 6.66 4.27 7.95
N THR A 31 5.62 4.13 7.12
CA THR A 31 5.70 4.38 5.68
C THR A 31 5.27 5.83 5.40
N LEU A 32 5.58 6.37 4.23
CA LEU A 32 5.07 7.68 3.83
C LEU A 32 3.53 7.72 3.90
N ALA A 33 2.85 6.66 3.47
CA ALA A 33 1.38 6.58 3.54
C ALA A 33 0.85 6.59 4.98
N SER A 34 1.45 5.81 5.89
CA SER A 34 1.01 5.81 7.30
C SER A 34 1.28 7.16 7.97
N ALA A 35 2.41 7.79 7.67
CA ALA A 35 2.73 9.12 8.18
C ALA A 35 1.77 10.20 7.64
N LEU A 36 1.43 10.17 6.35
CA LEU A 36 0.45 11.08 5.75
C LEU A 36 -0.94 10.92 6.39
N LEU A 37 -1.43 9.68 6.53
CA LEU A 37 -2.72 9.40 7.20
C LEU A 37 -2.71 9.79 8.69
N ALA A 38 -1.56 9.67 9.37
CA ALA A 38 -1.40 10.13 10.75
C ALA A 38 -1.54 11.65 10.89
N ASN A 39 -1.17 12.40 9.85
CA ASN A 39 -1.31 13.86 9.73
C ASN A 39 -2.61 14.27 8.99
N ASP A 40 -3.59 13.37 8.90
CA ASP A 40 -4.90 13.59 8.29
C ASP A 40 -4.84 14.01 6.80
N VAL A 41 -3.77 13.63 6.09
CA VAL A 41 -3.65 13.81 4.63
C VAL A 41 -4.29 12.62 3.91
N ARG A 42 -5.49 12.84 3.36
CA ARG A 42 -6.25 11.80 2.61
C ARG A 42 -6.04 11.88 1.10
N LEU A 43 -5.81 13.08 0.57
CA LEU A 43 -5.58 13.31 -0.86
C LEU A 43 -4.08 13.22 -1.14
N ILE A 44 -3.67 12.22 -1.91
CA ILE A 44 -2.25 11.97 -2.24
C ILE A 44 -1.97 12.16 -3.73
N GLY A 45 -2.96 11.91 -4.58
CA GLY A 45 -2.76 12.00 -6.03
C GLY A 45 -4.06 12.22 -6.79
N ARG A 46 -3.95 12.10 -8.11
CA ARG A 46 -5.03 12.30 -9.07
C ARG A 46 -5.08 11.14 -10.04
N SER A 47 -6.28 10.70 -10.40
CA SER A 47 -6.44 9.61 -11.37
C SER A 47 -5.84 10.00 -12.71
N PHE A 48 -5.18 9.03 -13.36
CA PHE A 48 -4.42 9.20 -14.59
C PHE A 48 -5.12 10.03 -15.68
N LYS A 49 -6.42 9.82 -15.86
CA LYS A 49 -7.17 10.37 -17.01
C LYS A 49 -8.17 11.45 -16.63
N TYR A 50 -8.91 11.20 -15.56
CA TYR A 50 -10.04 12.05 -15.16
C TYR A 50 -9.65 13.09 -14.12
N HIS A 51 -8.42 13.03 -13.59
CA HIS A 51 -7.96 13.90 -12.51
C HIS A 51 -8.89 13.85 -11.28
N ARG A 52 -9.52 12.69 -11.06
CA ARG A 52 -10.33 12.44 -9.87
C ARG A 52 -9.40 12.42 -8.65
N PRO A 53 -9.78 13.07 -7.54
CA PRO A 53 -9.03 12.96 -6.28
C PRO A 53 -8.80 11.49 -5.90
N ARG A 54 -7.57 11.14 -5.52
CA ARG A 54 -7.21 9.79 -5.08
C ARG A 54 -6.44 9.83 -3.76
N GLY A 55 -6.79 8.90 -2.88
CA GLY A 55 -6.10 8.65 -1.62
C GLY A 55 -5.54 7.24 -1.55
N VAL A 56 -4.93 6.91 -0.42
CA VAL A 56 -4.51 5.54 -0.09
C VAL A 56 -5.69 4.59 -0.19
N LEU A 57 -5.51 3.44 -0.85
CA LEU A 57 -6.53 2.39 -0.93
C LEU A 57 -6.12 1.13 -0.14
N THR A 58 -4.83 0.84 -0.10
CA THR A 58 -4.24 -0.42 0.37
C THR A 58 -3.09 -0.12 1.36
N ALA A 59 -2.29 -1.12 1.76
CA ALA A 59 -1.16 -0.90 2.67
C ALA A 59 0.14 -1.58 2.24
N GLY A 60 0.19 -2.15 1.03
CA GLY A 60 1.34 -2.91 0.52
C GLY A 60 1.75 -2.55 -0.91
N SER A 61 2.36 -3.51 -1.61
CA SER A 61 2.81 -3.38 -3.00
C SER A 61 1.65 -3.31 -4.01
N GLU A 62 0.45 -3.70 -3.59
CA GLU A 62 -0.78 -3.69 -4.37
C GLU A 62 -1.44 -2.30 -4.51
N GLU A 63 -0.84 -1.25 -3.96
CA GLU A 63 -1.36 0.12 -3.98
C GLU A 63 -1.47 0.70 -5.40
N PRO A 64 -2.68 1.08 -5.86
CA PRO A 64 -2.87 1.61 -7.21
C PRO A 64 -2.88 3.15 -7.28
N ASN A 65 -3.13 3.84 -6.15
CA ASN A 65 -3.47 5.27 -6.16
C ASN A 65 -2.34 6.14 -5.61
N ALA A 66 -1.81 5.81 -4.43
CA ALA A 66 -0.86 6.64 -3.68
C ALA A 66 0.57 6.53 -4.23
N LEU A 67 0.73 6.96 -5.48
CA LEU A 67 2.01 7.06 -6.18
C LEU A 67 2.57 8.47 -6.06
N VAL A 68 3.81 8.56 -5.61
CA VAL A 68 4.52 9.83 -5.37
C VAL A 68 5.84 9.85 -6.14
N THR A 69 6.32 11.06 -6.38
CA THR A 69 7.71 11.28 -6.79
C THR A 69 8.52 11.60 -5.55
N LEU A 70 9.62 10.89 -5.33
CA LEU A 70 10.57 11.20 -4.26
C LEU A 70 11.74 12.04 -4.78
N ARG A 71 12.31 12.83 -3.87
CA ARG A 71 13.52 13.66 -4.10
C ARG A 71 13.30 14.71 -5.20
N ARG A 72 14.35 15.48 -5.51
CA ARG A 72 14.36 16.51 -6.56
C ARG A 72 15.64 16.44 -7.37
N GLY A 73 15.66 17.11 -8.51
CA GLY A 73 16.85 17.20 -9.36
C GLY A 73 17.20 15.84 -9.94
N GLN A 74 18.50 15.50 -9.95
CA GLN A 74 19.03 14.32 -10.65
C GLN A 74 18.60 12.98 -10.02
N ASN A 75 18.30 12.96 -8.72
CA ASN A 75 17.96 11.72 -7.98
C ASN A 75 16.44 11.48 -7.90
N GLN A 76 15.66 12.07 -8.81
CA GLN A 76 14.21 11.99 -8.80
C GLN A 76 13.73 10.56 -9.08
N ASP A 77 12.98 9.98 -8.16
CA ASP A 77 12.39 8.64 -8.30
C ASP A 77 10.85 8.76 -8.41
N PRO A 78 10.27 8.73 -9.63
CA PRO A 78 8.82 8.78 -9.82
C PRO A 78 8.13 7.44 -9.53
N ASN A 79 6.80 7.48 -9.38
CA ASN A 79 5.91 6.33 -9.24
C ASN A 79 6.24 5.41 -8.04
N ILE A 80 6.84 5.97 -7.00
CA ILE A 80 7.05 5.25 -5.75
C ILE A 80 5.73 5.12 -5.01
N ARG A 81 5.41 3.90 -4.56
CA ARG A 81 4.22 3.66 -3.73
C ARG A 81 4.49 4.19 -2.34
N ALA A 82 3.67 5.14 -1.89
CA ALA A 82 3.78 5.70 -0.55
C ALA A 82 3.61 4.65 0.55
N THR A 83 2.92 3.53 0.26
CA THR A 83 2.72 2.37 1.14
C THR A 83 3.96 1.51 1.33
N GLN A 84 4.97 1.64 0.46
CA GLN A 84 6.21 0.85 0.50
C GLN A 84 7.44 1.71 0.80
N GLN A 85 7.35 3.04 0.61
CA GLN A 85 8.41 3.96 1.00
C GLN A 85 8.44 4.10 2.51
N GLU A 86 9.47 3.58 3.14
CA GLU A 86 9.75 3.82 4.56
C GLU A 86 10.11 5.28 4.81
N LEU A 87 9.66 5.79 5.94
CA LEU A 87 9.97 7.14 6.34
C LEU A 87 11.42 7.23 6.83
N TYR A 88 12.12 8.26 6.36
CA TYR A 88 13.42 8.67 6.87
C TYR A 88 13.41 10.18 7.12
N ASP A 89 14.31 10.65 7.98
CA ASP A 89 14.39 12.07 8.30
C ASP A 89 14.84 12.89 7.08
N GLY A 90 14.11 13.96 6.79
CA GLY A 90 14.33 14.80 5.62
C GLY A 90 13.73 14.25 4.31
N LEU A 91 12.89 13.22 4.36
CA LEU A 91 12.22 12.70 3.16
C LEU A 91 11.39 13.81 2.47
N GLU A 92 11.58 13.97 1.16
CA GLU A 92 10.78 14.86 0.32
C GLU A 92 9.98 14.06 -0.70
N ALA A 93 8.65 14.26 -0.72
CA ALA A 93 7.74 13.64 -1.65
C ALA A 93 6.83 14.68 -2.34
N GLN A 94 6.45 14.38 -3.58
CA GLN A 94 5.56 15.22 -4.39
C GLN A 94 4.42 14.39 -4.96
N SER A 95 3.22 14.96 -4.99
CA SER A 95 2.07 14.35 -5.65
C SER A 95 2.23 14.35 -7.17
N GLN A 96 1.62 13.36 -7.81
CA GLN A 96 1.72 13.18 -9.27
C GLN A 96 0.41 13.54 -9.97
N ASN A 97 0.50 13.79 -11.28
CA ASN A 97 -0.62 14.02 -12.19
C ASN A 97 -1.58 15.15 -11.79
N ARG A 98 -1.05 16.30 -11.36
CA ARG A 98 -1.83 17.48 -10.94
C ARG A 98 -1.33 18.77 -11.57
N TRP A 99 -2.21 19.76 -11.80
CA TRP A 99 -1.78 21.10 -12.20
C TRP A 99 -2.80 22.22 -11.85
N PRO A 100 -2.39 23.36 -11.26
CA PRO A 100 -1.04 23.68 -10.78
C PRO A 100 -0.68 22.99 -9.46
N SER A 101 -1.65 22.59 -8.63
CA SER A 101 -1.39 21.90 -7.35
C SER A 101 -2.37 20.77 -7.09
N LEU A 102 -2.07 19.89 -6.14
CA LEU A 102 -2.93 18.76 -5.81
C LEU A 102 -4.33 19.19 -5.37
N ASN A 103 -4.44 20.27 -4.59
CA ASN A 103 -5.71 20.82 -4.17
C ASN A 103 -6.42 21.56 -5.32
N TYR A 104 -5.70 22.40 -6.05
CA TYR A 104 -6.23 23.20 -7.15
C TYR A 104 -5.81 22.60 -8.48
N ASP A 105 -6.47 21.51 -8.88
CA ASP A 105 -6.19 20.82 -10.14
C ASP A 105 -7.19 21.26 -11.23
N LEU A 106 -6.75 22.09 -12.17
CA LEU A 106 -7.56 22.61 -13.26
C LEU A 106 -7.95 21.53 -14.27
N LEU A 107 -7.17 20.45 -14.38
CA LEU A 107 -7.51 19.30 -15.22
C LEU A 107 -8.65 18.46 -14.64
N SER A 108 -9.07 18.71 -13.39
CA SER A 108 -10.22 18.04 -12.77
C SER A 108 -11.57 18.37 -13.42
N ILE A 109 -11.61 19.34 -14.36
CA ILE A 109 -12.76 19.57 -15.23
C ILE A 109 -13.05 18.35 -16.12
N ASN A 110 -12.03 17.54 -16.44
CA ASN A 110 -12.17 16.33 -17.24
C ASN A 110 -13.13 15.30 -16.63
N ASP A 111 -13.27 15.30 -15.30
CA ASP A 111 -14.21 14.43 -14.58
C ASP A 111 -15.67 14.71 -14.97
N LEU A 112 -16.03 15.97 -15.27
CA LEU A 112 -17.37 16.33 -15.75
C LEU A 112 -17.66 15.76 -17.15
N ALA A 113 -16.63 15.56 -17.96
CA ALA A 113 -16.72 15.02 -19.30
C ALA A 113 -16.41 13.51 -19.35
N ALA A 114 -16.28 12.83 -18.20
CA ALA A 114 -15.84 11.43 -18.13
C ALA A 114 -16.59 10.46 -19.08
N PRO A 115 -17.92 10.57 -19.31
CA PRO A 115 -18.62 9.70 -20.27
C PRO A 115 -18.11 9.81 -21.71
N PHE A 116 -17.59 10.98 -22.11
CA PHE A 116 -17.07 11.23 -23.46
C PHE A 116 -15.61 10.82 -23.60
N ILE A 117 -14.85 10.85 -22.50
CA ILE A 117 -13.44 10.47 -22.48
C ILE A 117 -13.36 8.98 -22.13
N SER A 118 -13.84 8.09 -22.99
CA SER A 118 -13.73 6.63 -22.81
C SER A 118 -12.34 6.11 -23.22
N ALA A 119 -12.00 4.87 -22.85
CA ALA A 119 -10.70 4.28 -23.20
C ALA A 119 -10.50 4.30 -24.72
N GLY A 120 -9.33 4.78 -25.17
CA GLY A 120 -9.03 4.94 -26.60
C GLY A 120 -9.72 6.12 -27.31
N PHE A 121 -10.42 7.01 -26.58
CA PHE A 121 -11.05 8.21 -27.18
C PHE A 121 -10.07 9.02 -28.04
N TYR A 122 -8.84 9.22 -27.57
CA TYR A 122 -7.85 10.02 -28.28
C TYR A 122 -7.41 9.39 -29.62
N TYR A 123 -7.41 8.06 -29.76
CA TYR A 123 -7.15 7.40 -31.04
C TYR A 123 -8.25 7.66 -32.07
N LYS A 124 -9.50 7.83 -31.61
CA LYS A 124 -10.63 8.12 -32.52
C LYS A 124 -10.69 9.59 -32.91
N THR A 125 -10.38 10.49 -31.98
CA THR A 125 -10.64 11.93 -32.14
C THR A 125 -9.41 12.70 -32.65
N PHE A 126 -8.19 12.31 -32.27
CA PHE A 126 -6.99 13.15 -32.46
C PHE A 126 -5.94 12.56 -33.42
N MET A 127 -6.19 11.42 -34.07
CA MET A 127 -5.25 10.87 -35.06
C MET A 127 -5.24 11.63 -36.40
N TRP A 128 -6.22 12.49 -36.63
CA TRP A 128 -6.31 13.31 -37.85
C TRP A 128 -6.46 14.79 -37.48
N PRO A 129 -5.73 15.71 -38.15
CA PRO A 129 -4.70 15.46 -39.17
C PRO A 129 -3.42 14.87 -38.58
N LYS A 130 -2.76 13.94 -39.31
CA LYS A 130 -1.53 13.25 -38.83
C LYS A 130 -0.42 14.22 -38.40
N ALA A 131 -0.28 15.36 -39.09
CA ALA A 131 0.72 16.37 -38.77
C ALA A 131 0.51 17.05 -37.40
N PHE A 132 -0.72 17.05 -36.87
CA PHE A 132 -1.05 17.62 -35.57
C PHE A 132 -0.82 16.64 -34.43
N TRP A 133 -0.79 15.33 -34.71
CA TRP A 133 -0.54 14.32 -33.69
C TRP A 133 0.77 14.58 -32.96
N GLU A 134 1.91 14.60 -33.68
CA GLU A 134 3.23 14.74 -33.08
C GLU A 134 3.48 16.15 -32.50
N ARG A 135 2.86 17.19 -33.08
CA ARG A 135 3.17 18.59 -32.76
C ARG A 135 2.24 19.23 -31.72
N VAL A 136 1.00 18.75 -31.61
CA VAL A 136 -0.06 19.41 -30.83
C VAL A 136 -0.72 18.44 -29.88
N TYR A 137 -1.30 17.36 -30.39
CA TYR A 137 -2.14 16.47 -29.59
C TYR A 137 -1.30 15.60 -28.65
N GLU A 138 -0.28 14.92 -29.16
CA GLU A 138 0.56 14.00 -28.38
C GLU A 138 1.28 14.71 -27.22
N PRO A 139 1.94 15.87 -27.39
CA PRO A 139 2.60 16.54 -26.27
C PRO A 139 1.62 16.94 -25.16
N PHE A 140 0.44 17.45 -25.52
CA PHE A 140 -0.57 17.85 -24.55
C PHE A 140 -1.18 16.64 -23.85
N ILE A 141 -1.53 15.59 -24.60
CA ILE A 141 -2.09 14.35 -24.05
C ILE A 141 -1.07 13.67 -23.15
N ARG A 142 0.20 13.55 -23.54
CA ARG A 142 1.25 12.95 -22.68
C ARG A 142 1.44 13.73 -21.38
N ARG A 143 1.35 15.06 -21.44
CA ARG A 143 1.46 15.92 -20.25
C ARG A 143 0.24 15.79 -19.33
N ALA A 144 -0.95 15.61 -19.89
CA ALA A 144 -2.20 15.48 -19.13
C ALA A 144 -2.51 14.03 -18.69
N ALA A 145 -1.95 13.03 -19.37
CA ALA A 145 -2.16 11.61 -19.13
C ALA A 145 -0.81 10.93 -18.86
N GLY A 146 -0.05 11.48 -17.92
CA GLY A 146 1.20 10.92 -17.41
C GLY A 146 1.17 10.94 -15.88
N LEU A 147 1.78 9.93 -15.24
CA LEU A 147 1.94 9.93 -13.78
C LEU A 147 3.22 10.68 -13.38
N GLY A 148 4.19 9.99 -12.80
CA GLY A 148 5.48 10.60 -12.47
C GLY A 148 6.32 10.89 -13.70
N ALA A 149 7.03 12.02 -13.68
CA ALA A 149 7.93 12.46 -14.74
C ALA A 149 9.37 12.08 -14.42
N LEU A 150 10.14 11.74 -15.46
CA LEU A 150 11.60 11.61 -15.37
C LEU A 150 12.23 12.99 -15.58
N ASN A 151 13.34 13.25 -14.89
CA ASN A 151 14.11 14.50 -15.02
C ASN A 151 14.95 14.56 -16.32
N GLY A 152 15.16 13.42 -16.99
CA GLY A 152 16.00 13.29 -18.19
C GLY A 152 17.51 13.26 -17.94
N ALA A 153 17.96 13.36 -16.69
CA ALA A 153 19.36 13.22 -16.32
C ALA A 153 19.78 11.73 -16.26
N PRO A 154 21.05 11.40 -16.51
CA PRO A 154 21.57 10.06 -16.26
C PRO A 154 21.42 9.66 -14.79
N ASP A 155 21.08 8.40 -14.55
CA ASP A 155 21.09 7.83 -13.20
C ASP A 155 22.54 7.54 -12.78
N THR A 156 22.97 8.15 -11.67
CA THR A 156 24.31 7.96 -11.09
C THR A 156 24.33 6.99 -9.91
N ASP A 157 23.18 6.44 -9.54
CA ASP A 157 23.08 5.47 -8.46
C ASP A 157 23.80 4.16 -8.82
N ARG A 158 24.39 3.52 -7.80
CA ARG A 158 25.04 2.21 -7.97
C ARG A 158 24.01 1.10 -7.85
N TYR A 159 24.14 0.08 -8.70
CA TYR A 159 23.30 -1.12 -8.67
C TYR A 159 24.20 -2.35 -8.73
N GLU A 160 23.86 -3.36 -7.94
CA GLU A 160 24.64 -4.60 -7.87
C GLU A 160 23.86 -5.79 -8.41
N GLN A 161 24.61 -6.83 -8.77
CA GLN A 161 24.07 -8.14 -9.09
C GLN A 161 24.75 -9.18 -8.19
N ALA A 162 23.97 -10.11 -7.66
CA ALA A 162 24.48 -11.13 -6.76
C ALA A 162 23.90 -12.51 -7.06
N PHE A 163 24.61 -13.54 -6.59
CA PHE A 163 24.26 -14.94 -6.81
C PHE A 163 24.15 -15.65 -5.46
N ALA A 164 23.12 -16.46 -5.29
CA ALA A 164 22.92 -17.25 -4.09
C ALA A 164 22.47 -18.66 -4.43
N PHE A 165 22.84 -19.60 -3.57
CA PHE A 165 22.42 -20.99 -3.62
C PHE A 165 21.82 -21.38 -2.28
N CYS A 166 20.83 -22.27 -2.29
CA CYS A 166 20.26 -22.85 -1.07
C CYS A 166 19.58 -24.19 -1.35
N ASP A 167 19.30 -24.96 -0.30
CA ASP A 167 18.43 -26.12 -0.41
C ASP A 167 16.97 -25.69 -0.59
N LEU A 168 16.52 -24.71 0.18
CA LEU A 168 15.15 -24.23 0.18
C LEU A 168 15.06 -22.70 0.08
N LEU A 169 14.35 -22.21 -0.94
CA LEU A 169 13.89 -20.82 -1.02
C LEU A 169 12.45 -20.72 -0.50
N VAL A 170 12.23 -19.96 0.57
CA VAL A 170 10.89 -19.62 1.07
C VAL A 170 10.54 -18.19 0.62
N ILE A 171 9.45 -18.07 -0.12
CA ILE A 171 8.99 -16.81 -0.75
C ILE A 171 7.80 -16.27 0.03
N GLY A 172 8.02 -15.21 0.80
CA GLY A 172 7.06 -14.61 1.72
C GLY A 172 7.26 -15.09 3.16
N ALA A 173 7.38 -14.14 4.08
CA ALA A 173 7.64 -14.33 5.51
C ALA A 173 6.39 -14.05 6.36
N GLY A 174 5.22 -14.43 5.85
CA GLY A 174 4.03 -14.59 6.67
C GLY A 174 4.12 -15.79 7.63
N PRO A 175 3.05 -16.14 8.36
CA PRO A 175 3.06 -17.26 9.31
C PRO A 175 3.49 -18.58 8.66
N ALA A 176 2.97 -18.87 7.46
CA ALA A 176 3.32 -20.08 6.71
C ALA A 176 4.81 -20.11 6.31
N GLY A 177 5.35 -18.99 5.85
CA GLY A 177 6.76 -18.89 5.43
C GLY A 177 7.73 -18.94 6.61
N LEU A 178 7.42 -18.24 7.71
CA LEU A 178 8.20 -18.30 8.94
C LEU A 178 8.27 -19.73 9.49
N MET A 179 7.13 -20.44 9.54
CA MET A 179 7.12 -21.84 9.96
C MET A 179 7.88 -22.75 9.00
N ALA A 180 7.70 -22.58 7.69
CA ALA A 180 8.42 -23.36 6.69
C ALA A 180 9.94 -23.19 6.80
N ALA A 181 10.39 -21.93 6.92
CA ALA A 181 11.80 -21.61 7.09
C ALA A 181 12.35 -22.20 8.40
N LEU A 182 11.63 -22.04 9.51
CA LEU A 182 12.05 -22.55 10.83
C LEU A 182 12.16 -24.07 10.85
N SER A 183 11.16 -24.77 10.32
CA SER A 183 11.17 -26.24 10.25
C SER A 183 12.30 -26.75 9.35
N ALA A 184 12.51 -26.13 8.19
CA ALA A 184 13.57 -26.51 7.27
C ALA A 184 14.97 -26.24 7.86
N ALA A 185 15.17 -25.08 8.47
CA ALA A 185 16.43 -24.67 9.07
C ALA A 185 16.82 -25.58 10.25
N ARG A 186 15.87 -25.91 11.15
CA ARG A 186 16.09 -26.87 12.25
C ARG A 186 16.41 -28.29 11.76
N SER A 187 16.02 -28.61 10.53
CA SER A 187 16.36 -29.88 9.89
C SER A 187 17.76 -29.88 9.24
N GLY A 188 18.49 -28.76 9.31
CA GLY A 188 19.84 -28.61 8.79
C GLY A 188 19.94 -28.17 7.31
N LEU A 189 18.82 -27.81 6.67
CA LEU A 189 18.85 -27.32 5.28
C LEU A 189 19.39 -25.89 5.19
N GLU A 190 20.07 -25.55 4.11
CA GLU A 190 20.38 -24.15 3.79
C GLU A 190 19.11 -23.44 3.31
N VAL A 191 18.64 -22.44 4.06
CA VAL A 191 17.38 -21.75 3.80
C VAL A 191 17.62 -20.29 3.46
N ILE A 192 16.97 -19.82 2.38
CA ILE A 192 16.79 -18.40 2.11
C ILE A 192 15.31 -18.07 2.35
N LEU A 193 15.03 -17.11 3.24
CA LEU A 193 13.69 -16.55 3.44
C LEU A 193 13.67 -15.12 2.90
N ALA A 194 12.92 -14.90 1.82
CA ALA A 194 12.81 -13.60 1.16
C ALA A 194 11.40 -13.03 1.30
N ASP A 195 11.29 -11.75 1.65
CA ASP A 195 10.02 -11.02 1.76
C ASP A 195 10.19 -9.57 1.29
N GLU A 196 9.19 -9.03 0.60
CA GLU A 196 9.24 -7.66 0.06
C GLU A 196 9.11 -6.57 1.14
N ASP A 197 8.59 -6.93 2.30
CA ASP A 197 8.38 -6.03 3.42
C ASP A 197 9.68 -5.75 4.19
N SER A 198 9.68 -4.67 4.94
CA SER A 198 10.74 -4.28 5.87
C SER A 198 10.84 -5.17 7.09
N ARG A 199 9.75 -5.85 7.42
CA ARG A 199 9.57 -6.60 8.65
C ARG A 199 8.88 -7.92 8.34
N PHE A 200 9.50 -9.02 8.75
CA PHE A 200 8.88 -10.33 8.65
C PHE A 200 7.67 -10.48 9.58
N GLY A 201 6.78 -11.41 9.26
CA GLY A 201 5.49 -11.63 9.93
C GLY A 201 4.30 -11.55 8.96
N GLY A 202 4.47 -10.89 7.81
CA GLY A 202 3.42 -10.70 6.82
C GLY A 202 2.14 -10.17 7.46
N ARG A 203 1.00 -10.85 7.24
CA ARG A 203 -0.29 -10.45 7.83
C ARG A 203 -0.30 -10.43 9.36
N LEU A 204 0.55 -11.18 10.06
CA LEU A 204 0.60 -11.12 11.53
C LEU A 204 0.97 -9.73 12.05
N ASN A 205 1.67 -8.93 11.25
CA ASN A 205 2.00 -7.56 11.62
C ASN A 205 0.79 -6.61 11.59
N SER A 206 -0.27 -6.98 10.88
CA SER A 206 -1.46 -6.16 10.65
C SER A 206 -2.70 -6.67 11.37
N GLU A 207 -2.59 -7.75 12.13
CA GLU A 207 -3.72 -8.49 12.71
C GLU A 207 -3.48 -8.74 14.20
N THR A 208 -4.55 -8.98 14.96
CA THR A 208 -4.50 -9.21 16.41
C THR A 208 -4.64 -10.70 16.77
N TYR A 209 -4.17 -11.61 15.93
CA TYR A 209 -4.19 -13.06 16.22
C TYR A 209 -3.21 -13.40 17.33
N GLU A 210 -3.46 -14.50 18.04
CA GLU A 210 -2.49 -15.12 18.94
C GLU A 210 -2.00 -16.45 18.35
N ILE A 211 -0.71 -16.74 18.54
CA ILE A 211 -0.08 -18.01 18.16
C ILE A 211 0.73 -18.50 19.37
N GLY A 212 0.38 -19.67 19.89
CA GLY A 212 1.08 -20.25 21.04
C GLY A 212 1.02 -19.38 22.31
N GLY A 213 -0.04 -18.57 22.47
CA GLY A 213 -0.22 -17.66 23.61
C GLY A 213 0.52 -16.33 23.51
N ALA A 214 1.23 -16.06 22.40
CA ALA A 214 1.83 -14.77 22.09
C ALA A 214 1.04 -14.04 21.00
N GLY A 215 1.04 -12.70 21.02
CA GLY A 215 0.50 -11.91 19.92
C GLY A 215 1.23 -12.20 18.61
N GLY A 216 0.52 -12.20 17.48
CA GLY A 216 1.05 -12.67 16.19
C GLY A 216 2.32 -11.93 15.74
N ALA A 217 2.37 -10.60 15.95
CA ALA A 217 3.57 -9.81 15.66
C ALA A 217 4.75 -10.18 16.58
N ASP A 218 4.49 -10.44 17.86
CA ASP A 218 5.50 -10.84 18.84
C ASP A 218 6.03 -12.25 18.52
N TRP A 219 5.14 -13.18 18.19
CA TRP A 219 5.50 -14.51 17.72
C TRP A 219 6.38 -14.45 16.46
N ALA A 220 6.02 -13.61 15.49
CA ALA A 220 6.81 -13.43 14.27
C ALA A 220 8.21 -12.85 14.57
N ALA A 221 8.30 -11.90 15.50
CA ALA A 221 9.57 -11.35 15.95
C ALA A 221 10.44 -12.40 16.66
N GLN A 222 9.86 -13.24 17.49
CA GLN A 222 10.56 -14.35 18.17
C GLN A 222 11.10 -15.38 17.18
N VAL A 223 10.28 -15.84 16.23
CA VAL A 223 10.72 -16.80 15.19
C VAL A 223 11.79 -16.18 14.31
N THR A 224 11.64 -14.90 13.95
CA THR A 224 12.66 -14.17 13.18
C THR A 224 13.98 -14.08 13.94
N ALA A 225 13.94 -13.81 15.24
CA ALA A 225 15.13 -13.75 16.08
C ALA A 225 15.83 -15.11 16.15
N GLU A 226 15.08 -16.21 16.29
CA GLU A 226 15.65 -17.55 16.24
C GLU A 226 16.30 -17.87 14.89
N LEU A 227 15.58 -17.61 13.78
CA LEU A 227 16.10 -17.81 12.42
C LEU A 227 17.38 -17.01 12.16
N LYS A 228 17.50 -15.82 12.74
CA LYS A 228 18.68 -14.96 12.57
C LYS A 228 19.95 -15.55 13.21
N GLU A 229 19.81 -16.31 14.29
CA GLU A 229 20.93 -16.96 14.98
C GLU A 229 21.35 -18.29 14.33
N MET A 230 20.59 -18.77 13.33
CA MET A 230 20.89 -20.01 12.63
C MET A 230 21.89 -19.77 11.48
N PRO A 231 23.08 -20.42 11.48
CA PRO A 231 24.11 -20.17 10.47
C PRO A 231 23.74 -20.65 9.06
N ASN A 232 22.76 -21.55 8.96
CA ASN A 232 22.22 -22.08 7.71
C ASN A 232 21.02 -21.29 7.18
N VAL A 233 20.72 -20.11 7.74
CA VAL A 233 19.61 -19.26 7.30
C VAL A 233 20.13 -17.92 6.79
N ARG A 234 19.67 -17.52 5.61
CA ARG A 234 19.77 -16.15 5.11
C ARG A 234 18.38 -15.51 5.11
N LEU A 235 18.24 -14.46 5.91
CA LEU A 235 17.08 -13.61 5.94
C LEU A 235 17.24 -12.44 4.95
N MET A 236 16.29 -12.27 4.04
CA MET A 236 16.30 -11.23 3.01
C MET A 236 15.01 -10.38 3.10
N PRO A 237 14.93 -9.42 4.04
CA PRO A 237 13.84 -8.44 4.02
C PRO A 237 14.01 -7.53 2.79
N ARG A 238 12.97 -6.76 2.44
CA ARG A 238 13.00 -5.81 1.30
C ARG A 238 13.32 -6.46 -0.05
N THR A 239 13.09 -7.76 -0.17
CA THR A 239 13.49 -8.57 -1.31
C THR A 239 12.27 -9.16 -1.96
N THR A 240 11.88 -8.59 -3.10
CA THR A 240 10.77 -9.12 -3.90
C THR A 240 11.31 -10.19 -4.83
N VAL A 241 10.87 -11.43 -4.69
CA VAL A 241 11.11 -12.47 -5.70
C VAL A 241 10.25 -12.16 -6.91
N THR A 242 10.88 -11.73 -8.01
CA THR A 242 10.23 -11.16 -9.19
C THR A 242 9.91 -12.19 -10.27
N GLY A 243 10.59 -13.34 -10.27
CA GLY A 243 10.38 -14.37 -11.28
C GLY A 243 10.90 -15.75 -10.85
N ALA A 244 10.21 -16.78 -11.31
CA ALA A 244 10.61 -18.18 -11.21
C ALA A 244 10.91 -18.69 -12.62
N TYR A 245 12.06 -19.36 -12.77
CA TYR A 245 12.60 -19.83 -14.03
C TYR A 245 12.95 -21.32 -13.94
N ASP A 246 13.33 -21.91 -15.07
CA ASP A 246 13.73 -23.30 -15.15
C ASP A 246 14.88 -23.64 -14.18
N GLN A 247 14.97 -24.94 -13.85
CA GLN A 247 16.07 -25.50 -13.05
C GLN A 247 16.20 -24.89 -11.64
N GLY A 248 15.08 -24.48 -11.04
CA GLY A 248 15.07 -23.94 -9.67
C GLY A 248 15.74 -22.58 -9.55
N THR A 249 15.77 -21.80 -10.64
CA THR A 249 16.36 -20.46 -10.67
C THR A 249 15.29 -19.40 -10.43
N PHE A 250 15.59 -18.42 -9.57
CA PHE A 250 14.70 -17.33 -9.20
C PHE A 250 15.41 -15.99 -9.34
N GLY A 251 14.69 -14.98 -9.82
CA GLY A 251 15.12 -13.59 -9.80
C GLY A 251 14.52 -12.89 -8.58
N ALA A 252 15.32 -12.12 -7.85
CA ALA A 252 14.82 -11.30 -6.75
C ALA A 252 15.45 -9.91 -6.74
N LEU A 253 14.68 -8.89 -6.42
CA LEU A 253 15.15 -7.51 -6.30
C LEU A 253 15.15 -7.09 -4.83
N GLU A 254 16.34 -6.83 -4.29
CA GLU A 254 16.52 -6.30 -2.95
C GLU A 254 16.64 -4.77 -2.97
N ARG A 255 15.80 -4.09 -2.19
CA ARG A 255 15.92 -2.64 -1.96
C ARG A 255 16.97 -2.37 -0.87
N VAL A 256 18.22 -2.19 -1.28
CA VAL A 256 19.36 -2.00 -0.37
C VAL A 256 19.38 -0.60 0.24
N ALA A 257 19.55 0.46 -0.56
CA ALA A 257 19.55 1.86 -0.07
C ALA A 257 18.39 2.70 -0.61
N GLN A 258 17.53 2.14 -1.48
CA GLN A 258 16.40 2.89 -2.06
C GLN A 258 15.46 3.50 -1.01
N HIS A 259 15.30 2.83 0.14
CA HIS A 259 14.43 3.25 1.24
C HIS A 259 15.10 4.26 2.21
N LEU A 260 16.35 4.67 1.94
CA LEU A 260 17.16 5.54 2.77
C LEU A 260 17.34 6.94 2.12
N PRO A 261 17.79 7.95 2.90
CA PRO A 261 18.29 9.20 2.35
C PRO A 261 19.39 8.95 1.29
N SER A 262 19.42 9.76 0.24
CA SER A 262 20.51 9.71 -0.75
C SER A 262 21.88 10.02 -0.11
N GLY A 263 22.94 9.41 -0.64
CA GLY A 263 24.32 9.69 -0.21
C GLY A 263 24.77 8.97 1.07
N GLN A 264 24.04 7.94 1.52
CA GLN A 264 24.48 7.10 2.63
C GLN A 264 25.56 6.11 2.19
N GLY A 265 26.81 6.56 2.25
CA GLY A 265 28.00 5.74 2.02
C GLY A 265 28.06 5.12 0.62
N ASP A 266 28.80 4.02 0.50
CA ASP A 266 29.03 3.32 -0.76
C ASP A 266 28.01 2.21 -1.06
N LEU A 267 26.84 2.24 -0.40
CA LEU A 267 25.80 1.22 -0.59
C LEU A 267 25.14 1.36 -1.97
N PRO A 268 24.89 0.24 -2.68
CA PRO A 268 24.09 0.29 -3.88
C PRO A 268 22.63 0.62 -3.56
N LYS A 269 21.93 1.24 -4.50
CA LYS A 269 20.50 1.54 -4.39
C LYS A 269 19.66 0.27 -4.34
N ALA A 270 19.98 -0.71 -5.19
CA ALA A 270 19.34 -2.01 -5.21
C ALA A 270 20.32 -3.11 -5.68
N CYS A 271 20.01 -4.36 -5.31
CA CYS A 271 20.73 -5.55 -5.75
C CYS A 271 19.76 -6.51 -6.46
N PHE A 272 20.11 -6.96 -7.67
CA PHE A 272 19.37 -8.02 -8.36
C PHE A 272 20.04 -9.37 -8.11
N TRP A 273 19.30 -10.26 -7.44
CA TRP A 273 19.74 -11.59 -7.07
C TRP A 273 19.29 -12.64 -8.09
N ARG A 274 20.22 -13.51 -8.49
CA ARG A 274 19.89 -14.82 -9.06
C ARG A 274 20.06 -15.87 -7.97
N ILE A 275 18.95 -16.43 -7.52
CA ILE A 275 18.91 -17.46 -6.47
C ILE A 275 18.65 -18.81 -7.13
N VAL A 276 19.52 -19.79 -6.92
CA VAL A 276 19.32 -21.17 -7.39
C VAL A 276 19.04 -22.05 -6.18
N CYS A 277 17.90 -22.73 -6.16
CA CYS A 277 17.49 -23.57 -5.04
C CYS A 277 17.09 -24.97 -5.47
N ARG A 278 17.28 -25.97 -4.59
CA ARG A 278 16.81 -27.34 -4.86
C ARG A 278 15.29 -27.45 -4.78
N ARG A 279 14.66 -26.71 -3.87
CA ARG A 279 13.21 -26.64 -3.67
C ARG A 279 12.81 -25.21 -3.32
N SER A 280 11.55 -24.88 -3.57
CA SER A 280 10.96 -23.60 -3.19
C SER A 280 9.59 -23.78 -2.55
N ILE A 281 9.23 -22.92 -1.60
CA ILE A 281 7.88 -22.81 -1.04
C ILE A 281 7.37 -21.40 -1.33
N LEU A 282 6.21 -21.31 -2.01
CA LEU A 282 5.51 -20.04 -2.21
C LEU A 282 4.52 -19.80 -1.07
N ALA A 283 4.84 -18.84 -0.21
CA ALA A 283 4.05 -18.41 0.93
C ALA A 283 3.66 -16.92 0.83
N ALA A 284 3.36 -16.45 -0.39
CA ALA A 284 3.12 -15.04 -0.72
C ALA A 284 1.77 -14.47 -0.23
N GLY A 285 0.96 -15.26 0.48
CA GLY A 285 -0.31 -14.82 1.04
C GLY A 285 -1.41 -14.58 0.00
N ALA A 286 -2.37 -13.72 0.34
CA ALA A 286 -3.50 -13.37 -0.51
C ALA A 286 -3.85 -11.88 -0.35
N LEU A 287 -4.09 -11.21 -1.48
CA LEU A 287 -4.53 -9.83 -1.53
C LEU A 287 -6.05 -9.73 -1.37
N GLU A 288 -6.50 -8.69 -0.69
CA GLU A 288 -7.93 -8.33 -0.65
C GLU A 288 -8.34 -7.75 -2.00
N ARG A 289 -9.59 -8.01 -2.41
CA ARG A 289 -10.16 -7.47 -3.64
C ARG A 289 -11.10 -6.31 -3.34
N GLY A 290 -11.06 -5.29 -4.19
CA GLY A 290 -12.02 -4.19 -4.15
C GLY A 290 -13.42 -4.61 -4.63
N ILE A 291 -14.42 -3.82 -4.26
CA ILE A 291 -15.82 -4.00 -4.68
C ILE A 291 -16.18 -2.88 -5.64
N ALA A 292 -16.74 -3.24 -6.78
CA ALA A 292 -17.22 -2.28 -7.77
C ALA A 292 -18.58 -1.73 -7.33
N PHE A 293 -18.65 -0.42 -7.12
CA PHE A 293 -19.89 0.35 -6.90
C PHE A 293 -19.66 1.79 -7.36
N ALA A 294 -20.73 2.58 -7.47
CA ALA A 294 -20.61 3.95 -7.98
C ALA A 294 -19.71 4.80 -7.06
N ASN A 295 -18.75 5.51 -7.66
CA ASN A 295 -17.82 6.38 -6.95
C ASN A 295 -17.00 5.67 -5.84
N ASN A 296 -16.63 4.41 -6.05
CA ASN A 296 -15.78 3.63 -5.14
C ASN A 296 -14.30 4.07 -5.08
N ASP A 297 -13.96 5.22 -5.65
CA ASP A 297 -12.58 5.66 -5.86
C ASP A 297 -12.18 6.90 -5.07
N ARG A 298 -13.08 7.43 -4.24
CA ARG A 298 -12.85 8.65 -3.47
C ARG A 298 -11.77 8.45 -2.39
N PRO A 299 -10.95 9.48 -2.08
CA PRO A 299 -10.06 9.44 -0.92
C PRO A 299 -10.87 9.17 0.36
N GLY A 300 -10.50 8.16 1.13
CA GLY A 300 -11.26 7.67 2.29
C GLY A 300 -11.91 6.29 2.05
N VAL A 301 -12.15 5.91 0.80
CA VAL A 301 -12.47 4.50 0.47
C VAL A 301 -11.20 3.68 0.51
N MET A 302 -11.15 2.67 1.39
CA MET A 302 -9.98 1.82 1.63
C MET A 302 -10.39 0.34 1.69
N MET A 303 -9.44 -0.56 1.42
CA MET A 303 -9.58 -1.99 1.69
C MET A 303 -9.68 -2.23 3.20
N ALA A 304 -10.56 -3.13 3.65
CA ALA A 304 -10.82 -3.33 5.08
C ALA A 304 -9.58 -3.87 5.81
N SER A 305 -8.75 -4.64 5.13
CA SER A 305 -7.49 -5.17 5.65
C SER A 305 -6.34 -4.15 5.61
N ALA A 306 -6.44 -3.11 4.77
CA ALA A 306 -5.53 -1.97 4.83
C ALA A 306 -5.83 -1.09 6.04
N VAL A 307 -7.11 -0.86 6.36
CA VAL A 307 -7.52 -0.18 7.60
C VAL A 307 -6.90 -0.87 8.82
N ARG A 308 -7.00 -2.20 8.93
CA ARG A 308 -6.34 -2.95 10.01
C ARG A 308 -4.82 -2.83 9.99
N SER A 309 -4.19 -2.83 8.82
CA SER A 309 -2.74 -2.60 8.71
C SER A 309 -2.36 -1.22 9.27
N TYR A 310 -3.07 -0.16 8.90
CA TYR A 310 -2.84 1.17 9.48
C TYR A 310 -3.04 1.20 10.98
N MET A 311 -4.10 0.57 11.49
CA MET A 311 -4.40 0.57 12.92
C MET A 311 -3.41 -0.25 13.75
N ASN A 312 -3.20 -1.51 13.37
CA ASN A 312 -2.49 -2.50 14.17
C ASN A 312 -0.98 -2.40 13.97
N ARG A 313 -0.52 -2.21 12.72
CA ARG A 313 0.91 -2.08 12.42
C ARG A 313 1.42 -0.66 12.62
N PHE A 314 0.68 0.35 12.18
CA PHE A 314 1.17 1.74 12.18
C PHE A 314 0.55 2.60 13.29
N GLY A 315 -0.44 2.10 14.02
CA GLY A 315 -1.11 2.88 15.06
C GLY A 315 -1.87 4.09 14.51
N VAL A 316 -2.49 3.97 13.34
CA VAL A 316 -3.22 5.04 12.65
C VAL A 316 -4.66 4.62 12.37
N ALA A 317 -5.62 5.42 12.84
CA ALA A 317 -7.01 5.35 12.41
C ALA A 317 -7.20 6.22 11.14
N PRO A 318 -7.60 5.63 10.00
CA PRO A 318 -7.76 6.38 8.75
C PRO A 318 -8.94 7.37 8.74
N GLY A 319 -9.96 7.12 9.57
CA GLY A 319 -11.16 7.94 9.71
C GLY A 319 -11.62 8.05 11.16
N LYS A 320 -12.59 8.93 11.42
CA LYS A 320 -13.21 9.16 12.74
C LYS A 320 -14.58 8.49 12.83
N ALA A 321 -15.33 8.49 11.75
CA ALA A 321 -16.65 7.89 11.59
C ALA A 321 -16.69 7.06 10.31
N VAL A 322 -16.61 5.73 10.45
CA VAL A 322 -16.39 4.83 9.32
C VAL A 322 -17.59 3.95 9.04
N VAL A 323 -17.79 3.60 7.77
CA VAL A 323 -18.70 2.53 7.35
C VAL A 323 -17.86 1.32 6.95
N VAL A 324 -18.16 0.16 7.53
CA VAL A 324 -17.50 -1.10 7.18
C VAL A 324 -18.41 -1.88 6.25
N PHE A 325 -17.91 -2.22 5.06
CA PHE A 325 -18.61 -3.14 4.15
C PHE A 325 -17.95 -4.52 4.20
N GLY A 326 -18.76 -5.57 4.33
CA GLY A 326 -18.32 -6.96 4.36
C GLY A 326 -19.13 -7.84 3.41
N ASN A 327 -18.44 -8.79 2.77
CA ASN A 327 -19.07 -9.92 2.05
C ASN A 327 -18.54 -11.28 2.55
N ASN A 328 -17.81 -11.28 3.66
CA ASN A 328 -17.21 -12.43 4.32
C ASN A 328 -16.87 -12.05 5.77
N ASP A 329 -16.52 -13.03 6.60
CA ASP A 329 -16.32 -12.83 8.05
C ASP A 329 -15.09 -12.00 8.41
N ASN A 330 -14.20 -11.74 7.44
CA ASN A 330 -13.00 -10.96 7.69
C ASN A 330 -13.31 -9.49 8.00
N ALA A 331 -14.36 -8.92 7.40
CA ALA A 331 -14.75 -7.53 7.65
C ALA A 331 -15.20 -7.29 9.10
N THR A 332 -15.78 -8.31 9.76
CA THR A 332 -16.17 -8.26 11.18
C THR A 332 -14.96 -7.96 12.07
N ARG A 333 -13.78 -8.49 11.73
CA ARG A 333 -12.54 -8.22 12.48
C ARG A 333 -12.12 -6.75 12.37
N THR A 334 -12.26 -6.15 11.18
CA THR A 334 -11.99 -4.71 11.00
C THR A 334 -12.92 -3.87 11.87
N ALA A 335 -14.22 -4.20 11.93
CA ALA A 335 -15.17 -3.53 12.81
C ALA A 335 -14.82 -3.70 14.29
N GLN A 336 -14.39 -4.90 14.71
CA GLN A 336 -13.97 -5.13 16.09
C GLN A 336 -12.73 -4.32 16.47
N ASP A 337 -11.72 -4.26 15.60
CA ASP A 337 -10.50 -3.49 15.85
C ASP A 337 -10.81 -1.98 15.92
N LEU A 338 -11.65 -1.47 14.99
CA LEU A 338 -12.14 -0.10 15.01
C LEU A 338 -12.87 0.25 16.30
N ALA A 339 -13.80 -0.61 16.75
CA ALA A 339 -14.54 -0.41 17.98
C ALA A 339 -13.62 -0.40 19.22
N ARG A 340 -12.66 -1.34 19.30
CA ARG A 340 -11.66 -1.38 20.39
C ARG A 340 -10.77 -0.14 20.43
N ALA A 341 -10.47 0.44 19.27
CA ALA A 341 -9.71 1.68 19.16
C ALA A 341 -10.56 2.95 19.42
N GLY A 342 -11.86 2.80 19.68
CA GLY A 342 -12.78 3.92 19.91
C GLY A 342 -13.13 4.70 18.65
N VAL A 343 -12.95 4.13 17.47
CA VAL A 343 -13.40 4.74 16.20
C VAL A 343 -14.90 4.52 16.06
N GLN A 344 -15.64 5.59 15.72
CA GLN A 344 -17.09 5.50 15.53
C GLN A 344 -17.38 4.67 14.27
N ILE A 345 -18.21 3.64 14.41
CA ILE A 345 -18.71 2.86 13.27
C ILE A 345 -20.14 3.34 12.99
N ALA A 346 -20.29 4.12 11.91
CA ALA A 346 -21.58 4.65 11.49
C ALA A 346 -22.53 3.55 11.02
N ALA A 347 -21.99 2.53 10.34
CA ALA A 347 -22.71 1.31 9.99
C ALA A 347 -21.76 0.15 9.64
N TYR A 348 -22.23 -1.06 9.89
CA TYR A 348 -21.70 -2.29 9.30
C TYR A 348 -22.68 -2.77 8.23
N VAL A 349 -22.23 -2.82 6.98
CA VAL A 349 -23.02 -3.23 5.82
C VAL A 349 -22.55 -4.62 5.39
N GLU A 350 -23.45 -5.59 5.48
CA GLU A 350 -23.17 -6.99 5.20
C GLU A 350 -23.96 -7.45 3.97
N ALA A 351 -23.23 -7.93 2.97
CA ALA A 351 -23.82 -8.40 1.73
C ALA A 351 -24.61 -9.72 1.91
N ARG A 352 -24.27 -10.53 2.91
CA ARG A 352 -24.93 -11.82 3.18
C ARG A 352 -26.20 -11.63 4.01
N GLU A 353 -27.17 -12.52 3.80
CA GLU A 353 -28.46 -12.47 4.48
C GLU A 353 -28.39 -12.92 5.94
N SER A 354 -27.66 -14.01 6.21
CA SER A 354 -27.71 -14.75 7.48
C SER A 354 -26.47 -14.60 8.36
N ALA A 355 -25.66 -13.56 8.15
CA ALA A 355 -24.46 -13.36 8.95
C ALA A 355 -24.80 -12.81 10.36
N ALA A 356 -24.35 -13.52 11.40
CA ALA A 356 -24.50 -13.08 12.78
C ALA A 356 -23.36 -12.10 13.15
N ILE A 357 -23.56 -10.82 12.86
CA ILE A 357 -22.61 -9.75 13.22
C ILE A 357 -22.89 -9.28 14.66
N LYS A 358 -21.88 -9.31 15.51
CA LYS A 358 -21.95 -8.81 16.90
C LYS A 358 -21.17 -7.52 17.03
N GLY A 359 -21.79 -6.48 17.59
CA GLY A 359 -21.15 -5.20 17.88
C GLY A 359 -22.16 -4.15 18.34
N ASP A 360 -21.66 -3.10 19.00
CA ASP A 360 -22.45 -1.94 19.39
C ASP A 360 -22.40 -0.87 18.28
N PHE A 361 -22.98 -1.22 17.13
CA PHE A 361 -23.10 -0.35 15.96
C PHE A 361 -24.25 -0.80 15.06
N PRO A 362 -24.83 0.09 14.24
CA PRO A 362 -25.89 -0.28 13.30
C PRO A 362 -25.42 -1.35 12.31
N VAL A 363 -26.18 -2.44 12.18
CA VAL A 363 -25.91 -3.54 11.23
C VAL A 363 -27.02 -3.60 10.19
N TYR A 364 -26.63 -3.64 8.92
CA TYR A 364 -27.53 -3.84 7.78
C TYR A 364 -27.11 -5.11 7.04
N THR A 365 -27.90 -6.18 7.15
CA THR A 365 -27.69 -7.43 6.40
C THR A 365 -28.43 -7.41 5.07
N ASN A 366 -28.02 -8.30 4.15
CA ASN A 366 -28.50 -8.31 2.76
C ASN A 366 -28.46 -6.90 2.14
N ALA A 367 -27.36 -6.19 2.38
CA ALA A 367 -27.21 -4.79 2.06
C ALA A 367 -25.94 -4.52 1.24
N GLN A 368 -25.96 -3.43 0.48
CA GLN A 368 -24.84 -3.06 -0.39
C GLN A 368 -24.57 -1.56 -0.37
N ILE A 369 -23.32 -1.19 -0.60
CA ILE A 369 -22.95 0.19 -0.89
C ILE A 369 -23.28 0.49 -2.34
N CYS A 370 -24.11 1.51 -2.58
CA CYS A 370 -24.55 1.90 -3.91
C CYS A 370 -23.79 3.11 -4.44
N ASN A 371 -23.39 4.04 -3.57
CA ASN A 371 -22.75 5.28 -3.95
C ASN A 371 -21.97 5.91 -2.78
N THR A 372 -21.12 6.89 -3.07
CA THR A 372 -20.43 7.73 -2.10
C THR A 372 -20.46 9.21 -2.51
N THR A 373 -20.41 10.11 -1.53
CA THR A 373 -20.31 11.55 -1.71
C THR A 373 -18.97 12.10 -1.20
N GLY A 374 -18.73 13.39 -1.42
CA GLY A 374 -17.45 14.05 -1.12
C GLY A 374 -16.53 14.10 -2.33
N ARG A 375 -15.54 15.01 -2.34
CA ARG A 375 -14.63 15.19 -3.49
C ARG A 375 -13.18 14.92 -3.11
N ARG A 376 -12.58 15.77 -2.28
CA ARG A 376 -11.19 15.60 -1.81
C ARG A 376 -11.07 14.63 -0.62
N GLY A 377 -12.20 14.18 -0.10
CA GLY A 377 -12.37 13.15 0.93
C GLY A 377 -13.81 12.66 0.89
N LEU A 378 -14.03 11.43 1.33
CA LEU A 378 -15.34 10.87 1.61
C LEU A 378 -16.02 11.71 2.69
N ASP A 379 -17.29 12.06 2.47
CA ASP A 379 -18.14 12.70 3.49
C ASP A 379 -19.46 11.95 3.73
N GLY A 380 -19.77 10.97 2.88
CA GLY A 380 -20.98 10.18 3.00
C GLY A 380 -21.03 8.95 2.10
N VAL A 381 -21.86 8.02 2.53
CA VAL A 381 -22.06 6.71 1.90
C VAL A 381 -23.56 6.47 1.74
N THR A 382 -23.97 6.04 0.55
CA THR A 382 -25.32 5.56 0.28
C THR A 382 -25.33 4.04 0.30
N LEU A 383 -26.10 3.46 1.20
CA LEU A 383 -26.37 2.02 1.25
C LEU A 383 -27.79 1.72 0.82
N ARG A 384 -28.01 0.52 0.29
CA ARG A 384 -29.34 -0.04 0.00
C ARG A 384 -29.51 -1.33 0.80
N HIS A 385 -30.64 -1.45 1.48
CA HIS A 385 -31.05 -2.63 2.23
C HIS A 385 -32.57 -2.87 2.04
N ALA A 386 -33.14 -3.87 2.71
CA ALA A 386 -34.56 -4.21 2.58
C ALA A 386 -35.54 -3.04 2.84
N GLY A 387 -35.15 -2.06 3.66
CA GLY A 387 -35.95 -0.87 3.98
C GLY A 387 -35.79 0.30 3.00
N GLY A 388 -34.99 0.15 1.93
CA GLY A 388 -34.73 1.19 0.94
C GLY A 388 -33.29 1.70 0.94
N GLU A 389 -33.10 2.93 0.49
CA GLU A 389 -31.79 3.60 0.46
C GLU A 389 -31.62 4.56 1.64
N ILE A 390 -30.45 4.48 2.29
CA ILE A 390 -30.07 5.35 3.39
C ILE A 390 -28.75 6.04 3.04
N LYS A 391 -28.64 7.33 3.39
CA LYS A 391 -27.39 8.09 3.32
C LYS A 391 -26.85 8.30 4.72
N LEU A 392 -25.59 7.96 4.93
CA LEU A 392 -24.88 8.09 6.19
C LEU A 392 -23.67 9.02 6.00
N ALA A 393 -23.37 9.84 7.01
CA ALA A 393 -22.10 10.56 7.05
C ALA A 393 -20.97 9.58 7.41
N ALA A 394 -19.85 9.64 6.68
CA ALA A 394 -18.66 8.81 6.91
C ALA A 394 -17.44 9.45 6.26
N ASP A 395 -16.24 9.17 6.80
CA ASP A 395 -15.03 9.91 6.45
C ASP A 395 -13.77 9.06 6.20
#